data_AF-A0A382R074-F1
#
_entry.id   AF-A0A382R074-F1
#
_cell.length_a   1.000
_cell.length_b   1.000
_cell.length_c   1.000
_cell.angle_alpha   90.00
_cell.angle_beta   90.00
_cell.angle_gamma   90.00
#
_symmetry.space_group_name_H-M   'P 1'
#
loop_
_entity.id
_entity.type
_entity.pdbx_description
1 polymer ?
#
loop_
_entity_poly.entity_id
_entity_poly.type
_entity_poly.pdbx_seq_one_letter_code
_entity_poly.pdbx_strand_id
1 'polypeptide(L)'
;NKKFPLQNIKKNNSTWFHAVKSPKSSRKQWLLNHLHPSGTVTIDQGALKAIENNKSLLPTGVVEIKGCFNRGDVISILSIQNVKVGIGVIAYDSKESKKIIGKNSKDIKDILGYEGRDELIHKDDLVKVN
;
A
#
# COMPACT_ATOMS: atom_id res chain seq x y z
N ASN A 1 -35.50 -20.71 -22.97
CA ASN A 1 -34.91 -20.04 -24.16
C ASN A 1 -33.45 -19.69 -23.84
N LYS A 2 -32.47 -20.51 -24.26
CA LYS A 2 -31.05 -20.43 -23.83
C LYS A 2 -30.26 -19.24 -24.41
N LYS A 3 -30.86 -18.45 -25.30
CA LYS A 3 -30.16 -17.39 -26.04
C LYS A 3 -29.85 -16.13 -25.22
N PHE A 4 -30.58 -15.85 -24.13
CA PHE A 4 -30.38 -14.62 -23.34
C PHE A 4 -30.55 -14.88 -21.82
N PRO A 5 -29.58 -15.57 -21.19
CA PRO A 5 -29.72 -16.03 -19.81
C PRO A 5 -29.88 -14.89 -18.79
N LEU A 6 -29.35 -13.70 -19.09
CA LEU A 6 -29.41 -12.54 -18.19
C LEU A 6 -30.74 -11.78 -18.27
N GLN A 7 -31.47 -11.86 -19.38
CA GLN A 7 -32.71 -11.09 -19.58
C GLN A 7 -33.90 -11.64 -18.76
N ASN A 8 -33.80 -12.89 -18.28
CA ASN A 8 -34.83 -13.52 -17.46
C ASN A 8 -34.56 -13.40 -15.95
N ILE A 9 -33.48 -12.71 -15.55
CA ILE A 9 -33.14 -12.48 -14.13
C ILE A 9 -34.03 -11.34 -13.61
N LYS A 10 -34.85 -11.65 -12.62
CA LYS A 10 -35.78 -10.76 -11.92
C LYS A 10 -35.50 -10.85 -10.42
N LYS A 11 -35.85 -9.81 -9.65
CA LYS A 11 -35.61 -9.76 -8.19
C LYS A 11 -36.21 -10.96 -7.41
N ASN A 12 -37.23 -11.61 -7.96
CA ASN A 12 -37.93 -12.74 -7.36
C ASN A 12 -37.39 -14.13 -7.77
N ASN A 13 -36.45 -14.22 -8.71
CA ASN A 13 -35.81 -15.49 -9.10
C ASN A 13 -34.28 -15.44 -9.00
N SER A 14 -33.74 -14.44 -8.29
CA SER A 14 -32.32 -14.26 -8.09
C SER A 14 -31.99 -13.59 -6.76
N THR A 15 -30.82 -13.91 -6.21
CA THR A 15 -30.24 -13.20 -5.08
C THR A 15 -29.31 -12.11 -5.59
N TRP A 16 -29.61 -10.86 -5.23
CA TRP A 16 -28.78 -9.71 -5.62
C TRP A 16 -27.73 -9.46 -4.54
N PHE A 17 -26.47 -9.75 -4.85
CA PHE A 17 -25.35 -9.37 -4.01
C PHE A 17 -24.92 -7.95 -4.37
N HIS A 18 -25.46 -6.97 -3.66
CA HIS A 18 -24.98 -5.60 -3.79
C HIS A 18 -23.59 -5.51 -3.17
N ALA A 19 -22.62 -5.00 -3.94
CA ALA A 19 -21.33 -4.63 -3.38
C ALA A 19 -21.56 -3.66 -2.21
N VAL A 20 -21.02 -3.99 -1.04
CA VAL A 20 -21.03 -3.08 0.09
C VAL A 20 -20.32 -1.80 -0.36
N LYS A 21 -20.97 -0.64 -0.20
CA LYS A 21 -20.66 0.66 -0.84
C LYS A 21 -19.28 1.26 -0.56
N SER A 22 -18.30 0.51 -0.06
CA SER A 22 -16.91 0.97 0.04
C SER A 22 -15.92 -0.03 -0.55
N PRO A 23 -15.51 0.10 -1.82
CA PRO A 23 -14.36 -0.60 -2.39
C PRO A 23 -13.08 -0.42 -1.53
N LYS A 24 -13.01 0.70 -0.80
CA LYS A 24 -11.97 1.00 0.18
C LYS A 24 -11.93 0.04 1.38
N SER A 25 -13.01 -0.65 1.76
CA SER A 25 -12.98 -1.56 2.92
C SER A 25 -12.37 -2.92 2.56
N SER A 26 -12.72 -3.51 1.41
CA SER A 26 -12.23 -4.84 1.02
C SER A 26 -10.73 -4.87 0.76
N ARG A 27 -10.17 -3.86 0.05
CA ARG A 27 -8.72 -3.79 -0.18
C ARG A 27 -7.95 -3.54 1.12
N LYS A 28 -8.48 -2.71 2.03
CA LYS A 28 -7.86 -2.48 3.34
C LYS A 28 -7.95 -3.69 4.26
N GLN A 29 -9.07 -4.42 4.24
CA GLN A 29 -9.21 -5.69 4.94
C GLN A 29 -8.24 -6.76 4.42
N TRP A 30 -8.02 -6.82 3.09
CA TRP A 30 -7.02 -7.71 2.52
C TRP A 30 -5.60 -7.40 3.00
N LEU A 31 -5.24 -6.12 3.13
CA LEU A 31 -3.97 -5.70 3.71
C LEU A 31 -3.88 -6.12 5.19
N LEU A 32 -4.91 -5.85 5.99
CA LEU A 32 -4.91 -6.20 7.42
C LEU A 32 -4.82 -7.72 7.67
N ASN A 33 -5.33 -8.54 6.75
CA ASN A 33 -5.26 -9.99 6.82
C ASN A 33 -3.94 -10.59 6.30
N HIS A 34 -2.98 -9.78 5.85
CA HIS A 34 -1.62 -10.24 5.58
C HIS A 34 -0.90 -10.50 6.90
N LEU A 35 -1.01 -11.74 7.39
CA LEU A 35 -0.46 -12.24 8.65
C LEU A 35 1.08 -12.13 8.72
N HIS A 36 1.76 -12.05 7.58
CA HIS A 36 3.22 -11.98 7.50
C HIS A 36 3.67 -10.94 6.46
N PRO A 37 3.87 -9.68 6.87
CA PRO A 37 4.51 -8.67 6.04
C PRO A 37 5.92 -9.12 5.63
N SER A 38 6.30 -8.96 4.36
CA SER A 38 7.59 -9.40 3.79
C SER A 38 8.80 -8.60 4.29
N GLY A 39 8.55 -7.51 5.03
CA GLY A 39 9.58 -6.64 5.57
C GLY A 39 9.00 -5.49 6.38
N THR A 40 9.87 -4.55 6.74
CA THR A 40 9.51 -3.34 7.48
C THR A 40 10.19 -2.10 6.91
N VAL A 41 9.50 -0.96 7.01
CA VAL A 41 10.07 0.38 6.83
C VAL A 41 9.94 1.16 8.13
N THR A 42 11.01 1.81 8.56
CA THR A 42 11.04 2.70 9.72
C THR A 42 10.99 4.15 9.23
N ILE A 43 10.06 4.95 9.74
CA ILE A 43 9.80 6.31 9.26
C ILE A 43 10.14 7.37 10.30
N ASP A 44 10.53 8.56 9.83
CA ASP A 44 10.75 9.71 10.70
C ASP A 44 9.44 10.37 11.17
N GLN A 45 9.56 11.39 12.03
CA GLN A 45 8.41 12.10 12.58
C GLN A 45 7.62 12.89 11.52
N GLY A 46 8.27 13.34 10.45
CA GLY A 46 7.63 14.06 9.36
C GLY A 46 6.74 13.14 8.52
N ALA A 47 7.26 11.97 8.15
CA ALA A 47 6.51 10.92 7.48
C ALA A 47 5.38 10.38 8.35
N LEU A 48 5.58 10.23 9.66
CA LEU A 48 4.52 9.84 10.59
C LEU A 48 3.34 10.81 10.52
N LYS A 49 3.60 12.12 10.67
CA LYS A 49 2.58 13.18 10.52
C LYS A 49 1.93 13.16 9.14
N ALA A 50 2.68 12.90 8.08
CA ALA A 50 2.14 12.84 6.72
C ALA A 50 1.14 11.67 6.57
N ILE A 51 1.49 10.49 7.08
CA ILE A 51 0.62 9.31 7.09
C ILE A 51 -0.63 9.54 7.92
N GLU A 52 -0.50 10.15 9.11
CA GLU A 52 -1.64 10.53 9.95
C GLU A 52 -2.64 11.40 9.18
N ASN A 53 -2.12 12.34 8.37
CA ASN A 53 -2.87 13.22 7.47
C ASN A 53 -3.22 12.59 6.11
N ASN A 54 -3.20 11.26 6.00
CA ASN A 54 -3.62 10.49 4.82
C ASN A 54 -2.85 10.86 3.53
N LYS A 55 -1.55 11.12 3.66
CA LYS A 55 -0.59 11.30 2.55
C LYS A 55 0.17 10.01 2.26
N SER A 56 0.78 9.95 1.06
CA SER A 56 1.67 8.85 0.68
C SER A 56 2.96 8.87 1.52
N LEU A 57 3.61 7.72 1.65
CA LEU A 57 4.95 7.63 2.22
C LEU A 57 5.98 7.86 1.12
N LEU A 58 6.68 9.00 1.19
CA LEU A 58 7.79 9.33 0.29
C LEU A 58 9.11 8.71 0.78
N PRO A 59 10.07 8.44 -0.11
CA PRO A 59 11.39 7.92 0.29
C PRO A 59 12.14 8.83 1.26
N THR A 60 11.97 10.15 1.15
CA THR A 60 12.65 11.14 2.01
C THR A 60 12.43 10.92 3.49
N GLY A 61 11.25 10.42 3.88
CA GLY A 61 10.88 10.24 5.30
C GLY A 61 11.11 8.82 5.82
N VAL A 62 11.80 7.96 5.06
CA VAL A 62 12.15 6.60 5.49
C VAL A 62 13.60 6.58 5.98
N VAL A 63 13.78 6.08 7.21
CA VAL A 63 15.06 6.00 7.93
C VAL A 63 15.72 4.64 7.72
N GLU A 64 14.94 3.57 7.64
CA GLU A 64 15.47 2.21 7.54
C GLU A 64 14.52 1.29 6.76
N ILE A 65 15.08 0.32 6.05
CA ILE A 65 14.35 -0.77 5.39
C ILE A 65 14.95 -2.12 5.78
N LYS A 66 14.11 -3.04 6.26
CA LYS A 66 14.49 -4.42 6.60
C LYS A 66 13.64 -5.44 5.85
N GLY A 67 14.22 -6.62 5.62
CA GLY A 67 13.59 -7.73 4.91
C GLY A 67 14.00 -7.85 3.43
N CYS A 68 13.48 -8.90 2.80
CA CYS A 68 13.63 -9.19 1.38
C CYS A 68 12.22 -9.29 0.79
N PHE A 69 11.90 -8.36 -0.10
CA PHE A 69 10.56 -8.22 -0.66
C PHE A 69 10.64 -7.71 -2.09
N ASN A 70 9.58 -7.98 -2.84
CA ASN A 70 9.41 -7.52 -4.20
C ASN A 70 8.42 -6.35 -4.25
N ARG A 71 8.42 -5.65 -5.39
CA ARG A 71 7.35 -4.69 -5.70
C ARG A 71 5.98 -5.38 -5.59
N GLY A 72 5.04 -4.71 -4.92
CA GLY A 72 3.69 -5.23 -4.71
C GLY A 72 3.50 -6.02 -3.42
N ASP A 73 4.57 -6.29 -2.67
CA ASP A 73 4.48 -6.95 -1.37
C ASP A 73 3.93 -6.00 -0.30
N VAL A 74 3.33 -6.59 0.73
CA VAL A 74 2.84 -5.88 1.91
C VAL A 74 3.97 -5.74 2.93
N ILE A 75 4.22 -4.50 3.37
CA ILE A 75 5.31 -4.14 4.29
C ILE A 75 4.74 -3.43 5.51
N SER A 76 5.31 -3.70 6.70
CA SER A 76 4.95 -2.97 7.92
C SER A 76 5.62 -1.62 7.99
N ILE A 77 4.90 -0.62 8.48
CA ILE A 77 5.40 0.74 8.70
C ILE A 77 5.56 0.93 10.20
N LEU A 78 6.77 1.26 10.64
CA LEU A 78 7.16 1.42 12.03
C LEU A 78 7.62 2.87 12.29
N SER A 79 7.31 3.42 13.47
CA SER A 79 7.94 4.66 13.92
C SER A 79 9.39 4.42 14.37
N ILE A 80 10.16 5.49 14.61
CA ILE A 80 11.51 5.41 15.21
C ILE A 80 11.50 4.68 16.56
N GLN A 81 10.40 4.74 17.31
CA GLN A 81 10.21 4.01 18.57
C GLN A 81 9.81 2.55 18.37
N ASN A 82 9.93 2.03 17.14
CA ASN A 82 9.57 0.66 16.75
C ASN A 82 8.10 0.31 16.96
N VAL A 83 7.21 1.32 17.01
CA VAL A 83 5.76 1.14 17.12
C VAL A 83 5.17 0.96 15.73
N LYS A 84 4.32 -0.06 15.54
CA LYS A 84 3.64 -0.29 14.26
C LYS A 84 2.57 0.79 14.03
N VAL A 85 2.75 1.60 13.00
CA VAL A 85 1.84 2.70 12.65
C VAL A 85 0.93 2.34 11.47
N GLY A 86 1.33 1.35 10.67
CA GLY A 86 0.61 1.00 9.47
C GLY A 86 1.17 -0.22 8.76
N ILE A 87 0.52 -0.54 7.65
CA ILE A 87 0.98 -1.47 6.62
C ILE A 87 0.67 -0.85 5.25
N GLY A 88 1.42 -1.24 4.23
CA GLY A 88 1.07 -0.85 2.88
C GLY A 88 1.76 -1.66 1.81
N VAL A 89 1.31 -1.47 0.56
CA VAL A 89 1.89 -2.12 -0.63
C VAL A 89 3.08 -1.30 -1.13
N ILE A 90 4.24 -1.92 -1.25
CA ILE A 90 5.46 -1.23 -1.66
C ILE A 90 5.59 -1.11 -3.18
N ALA A 91 6.02 0.07 -3.65
CA ALA A 91 6.15 0.37 -5.08
C ALA A 91 7.46 -0.17 -5.72
N TYR A 92 8.44 -0.52 -4.90
CA TYR A 92 9.80 -0.91 -5.30
C TYR A 92 10.24 -2.17 -4.56
N ASP A 93 11.17 -2.94 -5.13
CA ASP A 93 11.75 -4.07 -4.40
C ASP A 93 12.70 -3.61 -3.28
N SER A 94 13.17 -4.54 -2.45
CA SER A 94 14.02 -4.21 -1.30
C SER A 94 15.38 -3.63 -1.69
N LYS A 95 15.93 -3.97 -2.87
CA LYS A 95 17.23 -3.46 -3.34
C LYS A 95 17.07 -2.03 -3.86
N GLU A 96 16.05 -1.78 -4.67
CA GLU A 96 15.73 -0.44 -5.17
C GLU A 96 15.33 0.50 -4.04
N SER A 97 14.44 0.05 -3.14
CA SER A 97 13.97 0.86 -2.01
C SER A 97 15.14 1.35 -1.17
N LYS A 98 16.11 0.48 -0.86
CA LYS A 98 17.33 0.84 -0.11
C LYS A 98 18.21 1.89 -0.82
N LYS A 99 18.18 1.97 -2.15
CA LYS A 99 18.94 3.00 -2.90
C LYS A 99 18.28 4.38 -2.80
N ILE A 100 16.96 4.43 -2.68
CA ILE A 100 16.18 5.67 -2.77
C ILE A 100 15.73 6.24 -1.42
N ILE A 101 15.86 5.51 -0.30
CA ILE A 101 15.50 6.06 1.01
C ILE A 101 16.31 7.33 1.33
N GLY A 102 15.65 8.31 1.97
CA GLY A 102 16.22 9.62 2.26
C GLY A 102 16.44 10.52 1.03
N LYS A 103 16.06 10.08 -0.19
CA LYS A 103 16.20 10.86 -1.43
C LYS A 103 14.90 11.53 -1.83
N ASN A 104 14.99 12.64 -2.55
CA ASN A 104 13.82 13.33 -3.07
C ASN A 104 13.22 12.52 -4.23
N SER A 105 11.89 12.53 -4.38
CA SER A 105 11.20 11.78 -5.43
C SER A 105 11.71 12.11 -6.83
N LYS A 106 12.12 13.37 -7.07
CA LYS A 106 12.70 13.80 -8.34
C LYS A 106 14.02 13.09 -8.70
N ASP A 107 14.76 12.61 -7.70
CA ASP A 107 16.06 11.96 -7.88
C ASP A 107 15.91 10.44 -8.15
N ILE A 108 14.71 9.88 -7.98
CA ILE A 108 14.47 8.43 -8.14
C ILE A 108 14.84 7.96 -9.54
N LYS A 109 14.45 8.72 -10.58
CA LYS A 109 14.72 8.37 -11.97
C LYS A 109 16.21 8.21 -12.23
N ASP A 110 17.02 9.14 -11.74
CA ASP A 110 18.46 9.14 -11.94
C ASP A 110 19.14 8.02 -11.15
N ILE A 111 18.63 7.68 -9.96
CA ILE A 111 19.18 6.60 -9.11
C ILE A 111 18.84 5.21 -9.65
N LEU A 112 17.62 5.01 -10.15
CA LEU A 112 17.14 3.70 -10.60
C LEU A 112 17.29 3.48 -12.11
N GLY A 113 17.47 4.54 -12.89
CA GLY A 113 17.62 4.49 -14.34
C GLY A 113 16.31 4.35 -15.11
N TYR A 114 15.16 4.55 -14.46
CA TYR A 114 13.84 4.51 -15.10
C TYR A 114 12.82 5.39 -14.36
N GLU A 115 11.74 5.77 -15.05
CA GLU A 115 10.63 6.52 -14.44
C GLU A 115 9.76 5.60 -13.58
N GLY A 116 9.73 5.89 -12.28
CA GLY A 116 8.94 5.15 -11.28
C GLY A 116 7.88 6.02 -10.60
N ARG A 117 7.30 5.52 -9.50
CA ARG A 117 6.41 6.31 -8.63
C ARG A 117 7.21 7.24 -7.72
N ASP A 118 6.66 8.43 -7.44
CA ASP A 118 7.28 9.37 -6.51
C ASP A 118 7.29 8.87 -5.05
N GLU A 119 6.37 7.96 -4.72
CA GLU A 119 6.21 7.41 -3.37
C GLU A 119 6.71 5.96 -3.24
N LEU A 120 7.16 5.60 -2.02
CA LEU A 120 7.41 4.21 -1.66
C LEU A 120 6.10 3.45 -1.44
N ILE A 121 5.13 4.09 -0.78
CA ILE A 121 3.79 3.53 -0.54
C ILE A 121 2.76 4.62 -0.79
N HIS A 122 1.85 4.39 -1.74
CA HIS A 122 0.79 5.33 -2.06
C HIS A 122 -0.29 5.32 -0.96
N LYS A 123 -0.87 6.49 -0.66
CA LYS A 123 -1.89 6.65 0.41
C LYS A 123 -3.08 5.68 0.30
N ASP A 124 -3.50 5.32 -0.91
CA ASP A 124 -4.64 4.41 -1.13
C ASP A 124 -4.25 2.93 -0.94
N ASP A 125 -2.95 2.64 -0.97
CA ASP A 125 -2.36 1.33 -0.70
C ASP A 125 -1.77 1.25 0.72
N LEU A 126 -2.08 2.24 1.58
CA LEU A 126 -1.65 2.35 2.97
C LEU A 126 -2.85 2.23 3.91
N VAL A 127 -2.66 1.44 4.97
CA VAL A 127 -3.61 1.30 6.07
C VAL A 127 -2.91 1.60 7.38
N LYS A 128 -3.44 2.57 8.12
CA LYS A 128 -3.00 2.88 9.47
C LYS A 128 -3.51 1.82 10.44
N VAL A 129 -2.67 1.44 11.40
CA VAL A 129 -3.13 0.69 12.57
C VAL A 129 -3.52 1.73 13.61
N ASN A 130 -4.79 1.73 14.03
CA ASN A 130 -5.28 2.58 15.11
C ASN A 130 -4.95 1.95 16.46
#